data_AF-A0A5C6WTU6-F1
#
_entry.id   AF-A0A5C6WTU6-F1
#
_cell.length_a   1.000
_cell.length_b   1.000
_cell.length_c   1.000
_cell.angle_alpha   90.00
_cell.angle_beta   90.00
_cell.angle_gamma   90.00
#
_symmetry.space_group_name_H-M   'P 1'
#
loop_
_entity.id
_entity.type
_entity.pdbx_description
1 polymer ?
#
loop_
_entity_poly.entity_id
_entity_poly.type
_entity_poly.pdbx_seq_one_letter_code
_entity_poly.pdbx_strand_id
1 'polypeptide(L)'
;EFEFDTVKSFPDDMPSRVGYEIVEEKFDKGEIAPSTLLVESDEPITEEAAAKLAEELTAYDEIASARPSGQTENGEAVKYSIALSLNPYSTEALDFVEDLRNESGDVLEAAGIDGEAHFGGITPKLVDERAVNNSDIYKIVALETLLILVLLFVLTRSWKMPFYMMATILF
;
A
#
# COMPACT_ATOMS: atom_id res chain seq x y z
N GLU A 1 8.18 -12.86 5.01
CA GLU A 1 7.23 -11.74 5.22
C GLU A 1 8.04 -10.46 5.21
N PHE A 2 7.56 -9.41 4.54
CA PHE A 2 8.27 -8.14 4.46
C PHE A 2 7.95 -7.30 5.70
N GLU A 3 8.99 -6.74 6.33
CA GLU A 3 8.82 -5.76 7.41
C GLU A 3 8.88 -4.36 6.79
N PHE A 4 7.80 -3.59 6.93
CA PHE A 4 7.74 -2.22 6.42
C PHE A 4 7.80 -1.17 7.54
N ASP A 5 7.64 -1.57 8.81
CA ASP A 5 7.76 -0.67 9.96
C ASP A 5 9.23 -0.51 10.37
N THR A 6 9.89 0.44 9.72
CA THR A 6 11.29 0.75 10.01
C THR A 6 11.50 1.33 11.42
N VAL A 7 10.45 1.83 12.09
CA VAL A 7 10.59 2.38 13.46
C VAL A 7 10.97 1.28 14.44
N LYS A 8 10.45 0.06 14.24
CA LYS A 8 10.79 -1.13 15.05
C LYS A 8 12.25 -1.57 14.91
N SER A 9 12.97 -1.10 13.88
CA SER A 9 14.39 -1.43 13.71
C SER A 9 15.33 -0.64 14.64
N PHE A 10 14.84 0.45 15.24
CA PHE A 10 15.62 1.26 16.19
C PHE A 10 15.59 0.65 17.61
N PRO A 11 16.65 0.87 18.42
CA PRO A 11 16.66 0.46 19.83
C PRO A 11 15.45 0.97 20.62
N ASP A 12 14.90 0.11 21.49
CA ASP A 12 13.70 0.38 22.30
C ASP A 12 13.85 1.61 23.22
N ASP A 13 15.07 1.92 23.66
CA ASP A 13 15.38 3.04 24.55
C ASP A 13 15.65 4.37 23.82
N MET A 14 15.60 4.37 22.47
CA MET A 14 15.83 5.57 21.69
C MET A 14 14.69 6.58 21.92
N PRO A 15 14.98 7.82 22.35
CA PRO A 15 13.92 8.80 22.67
C PRO A 15 12.91 9.04 21.55
N SER A 16 13.36 8.98 20.29
CA SER A 16 12.48 9.12 19.11
C SER A 16 11.49 7.95 18.97
N ARG A 17 11.91 6.71 19.25
CA ARG A 17 11.03 5.53 19.20
C ARG A 17 10.04 5.55 20.35
N VAL A 18 10.49 5.85 21.56
CA VAL A 18 9.60 6.00 22.73
C VAL A 18 8.54 7.09 22.46
N GLY A 19 8.94 8.21 21.86
CA GLY A 19 8.02 9.27 21.47
C GLY A 19 6.97 8.79 20.45
N TYR A 20 7.39 8.02 19.45
CA TYR A 20 6.49 7.44 18.44
C TYR A 20 5.49 6.47 19.08
N GLU A 21 5.94 5.56 19.94
CA GLU A 21 5.09 4.60 20.65
C GLU A 21 4.06 5.31 21.56
N ILE A 22 4.45 6.40 22.23
CA ILE A 22 3.51 7.21 23.03
C ILE A 22 2.42 7.82 22.15
N VAL A 23 2.76 8.32 20.96
CA VAL A 23 1.76 8.88 20.02
C VAL A 23 0.85 7.76 19.52
N GLU A 24 1.39 6.60 19.13
CA GLU A 24 0.63 5.43 18.68
C GLU A 24 -0.31 4.88 19.78
N GLU A 25 0.03 5.04 21.06
CA GLU A 25 -0.83 4.62 22.19
C GLU A 25 -1.97 5.62 22.47
N LYS A 26 -1.77 6.92 22.18
CA LYS A 26 -2.70 7.99 22.55
C LYS A 26 -3.59 8.47 21.41
N PHE A 27 -3.21 8.19 20.18
CA PHE A 27 -3.92 8.55 18.96
C PHE A 27 -4.12 7.31 18.09
N ASP A 28 -5.04 7.38 17.14
CA ASP A 28 -5.19 6.32 16.16
C ASP A 28 -3.89 6.16 15.36
N LYS A 29 -3.53 4.90 15.10
CA LYS A 29 -2.21 4.55 14.58
C LYS A 29 -1.94 5.18 13.21
N GLY A 30 -2.95 5.41 12.40
CA GLY A 30 -2.83 6.08 11.11
C GLY A 30 -2.67 7.59 11.17
N GLU A 31 -2.92 8.25 12.32
CA GLU A 31 -2.74 9.71 12.46
C GLU A 31 -1.26 10.13 12.36
N ILE A 32 -0.33 9.20 12.62
CA ILE A 32 1.11 9.47 12.51
C ILE A 32 1.58 9.54 11.04
N ALA A 33 0.84 8.93 10.12
CA ALA A 33 1.12 8.92 8.69
C ALA A 33 -0.21 8.78 7.90
N PRO A 34 -1.04 9.84 7.87
CA PRO A 34 -2.33 9.77 7.19
C PRO A 34 -2.15 9.54 5.69
N SER A 35 -3.05 8.73 5.14
CA SER A 35 -3.17 8.55 3.71
C SER A 35 -4.01 9.66 3.10
N THR A 36 -3.79 9.93 1.82
CA THR A 36 -4.56 10.88 1.04
C THR A 36 -5.43 10.11 0.07
N LEU A 37 -6.72 10.44 0.00
CA LEU A 37 -7.59 10.04 -1.10
C LEU A 37 -7.94 11.30 -1.89
N LEU A 38 -7.63 11.31 -3.18
CA LEU A 38 -8.06 12.33 -4.12
C LEU A 38 -9.17 11.73 -4.97
N VAL A 39 -10.33 12.37 -4.98
CA VAL A 39 -11.45 11.98 -5.84
C VAL A 39 -11.57 13.03 -6.93
N GLU A 40 -11.62 12.59 -8.18
CA GLU A 40 -11.79 13.42 -9.37
C GLU A 40 -13.05 12.98 -10.11
N SER A 41 -13.86 13.95 -10.56
CA SER A 41 -15.11 13.72 -11.28
C SER A 41 -15.26 14.79 -12.37
N ASP A 42 -15.92 14.43 -13.47
CA ASP A 42 -16.29 15.38 -14.53
C ASP A 42 -17.37 16.37 -14.07
N GLU A 43 -18.15 16.01 -13.03
CA GLU A 43 -19.17 16.88 -12.45
C GLU A 43 -18.74 17.42 -11.07
N PRO A 44 -19.15 18.65 -10.69
CA PRO A 44 -18.81 19.20 -9.39
C PRO A 44 -19.33 18.33 -8.24
N ILE A 45 -18.40 17.87 -7.39
CA ILE A 45 -18.73 17.09 -6.20
C ILE A 45 -19.38 18.03 -5.16
N THR A 46 -20.63 17.77 -4.81
CA THR A 46 -21.34 18.58 -3.81
C THR A 46 -20.79 18.35 -2.40
N GLU A 47 -20.97 19.31 -1.50
CA GLU A 47 -20.61 19.12 -0.08
C GLU A 47 -21.36 17.93 0.55
N GLU A 48 -22.59 17.66 0.11
CA GLU A 48 -23.40 16.51 0.56
C GLU A 48 -22.78 15.19 0.10
N ALA A 49 -22.44 15.05 -1.18
CA ALA A 49 -21.76 13.87 -1.70
C ALA A 49 -20.39 13.68 -1.04
N ALA A 50 -19.67 14.78 -0.80
CA ALA A 50 -18.37 14.74 -0.15
C ALA A 50 -18.47 14.27 1.32
N ALA A 51 -19.50 14.71 2.05
CA ALA A 51 -19.77 14.26 3.41
C ALA A 51 -20.22 12.79 3.43
N LYS A 52 -21.07 12.38 2.49
CA LYS A 52 -21.53 10.99 2.36
C LYS A 52 -20.35 10.05 2.10
N LEU A 53 -19.42 10.41 1.21
CA LEU A 53 -18.21 9.62 1.00
C LEU A 53 -17.38 9.49 2.27
N ALA A 54 -17.26 10.55 3.07
CA ALA A 54 -16.58 10.46 4.36
C ALA A 54 -17.27 9.47 5.31
N GLU A 55 -18.62 9.46 5.34
CA GLU A 55 -19.40 8.50 6.13
C GLU A 55 -19.16 7.06 5.66
N GLU A 56 -19.23 6.78 4.36
CA GLU A 56 -18.95 5.45 3.77
C GLU A 56 -17.52 4.98 4.11
N LEU A 57 -16.53 5.88 4.03
CA LEU A 57 -15.16 5.55 4.41
C LEU A 57 -15.02 5.25 5.91
N THR A 58 -15.69 6.02 6.78
CA THR A 58 -15.64 5.76 8.23
C THR A 58 -16.50 4.57 8.68
N ALA A 59 -17.24 3.93 7.76
CA ALA A 59 -17.97 2.70 8.05
C ALA A 59 -17.04 1.48 8.14
N TYR A 60 -15.83 1.56 7.60
CA TYR A 60 -14.79 0.54 7.77
C TYR A 60 -14.15 0.66 9.16
N ASP A 61 -14.09 -0.45 9.90
CA ASP A 61 -13.47 -0.50 11.24
C ASP A 61 -11.96 -0.13 11.19
N GLU A 62 -11.34 -0.34 10.03
CA GLU A 62 -9.93 -0.04 9.73
C GLU A 62 -9.67 1.46 9.48
N ILE A 63 -10.71 2.29 9.33
CA ILE A 63 -10.61 3.74 9.13
C ILE A 63 -11.05 4.48 10.40
N ALA A 64 -10.08 5.10 11.08
CA ALA A 64 -10.36 5.91 12.27
C ALA A 64 -10.98 7.27 11.92
N SER A 65 -10.53 7.91 10.84
CA SER A 65 -11.14 9.13 10.35
C SER A 65 -10.93 9.34 8.85
N ALA A 66 -11.95 9.90 8.18
CA ALA A 66 -11.86 10.40 6.82
C ALA A 66 -12.39 11.84 6.80
N ARG A 67 -11.54 12.81 6.45
CA ARG A 67 -11.91 14.23 6.50
C ARG A 67 -11.58 14.93 5.18
N PRO A 68 -12.52 15.67 4.58
CA PRO A 68 -12.19 16.55 3.46
C PRO A 68 -11.18 17.60 3.92
N SER A 69 -10.15 17.80 3.11
CA SER A 69 -8.98 18.62 3.38
C SER A 69 -8.73 19.68 2.30
N GLY A 70 -9.58 19.71 1.28
CA GLY A 70 -9.59 20.71 0.22
C GLY A 70 -10.45 20.27 -0.96
N GLN A 71 -10.93 21.24 -1.72
CA GLN A 71 -11.66 21.05 -2.97
C GLN A 71 -11.19 22.09 -3.99
N THR A 72 -11.17 21.73 -5.27
CA THR A 72 -10.87 22.68 -6.36
C THR A 72 -11.97 23.73 -6.51
N GLU A 73 -11.64 24.89 -7.11
CA GLU A 73 -12.61 25.98 -7.28
C GLU A 73 -13.85 25.58 -8.12
N ASN A 74 -13.67 24.65 -9.06
CA ASN A 74 -14.74 24.10 -9.89
C ASN A 74 -15.47 22.91 -9.26
N GLY A 75 -15.02 22.41 -8.10
CA GLY A 75 -15.65 21.30 -7.39
C GLY A 75 -15.37 19.90 -7.96
N GLU A 76 -14.69 19.81 -9.11
CA GLU A 76 -14.39 18.56 -9.83
C GLU A 76 -13.40 17.64 -9.09
N ALA A 77 -12.63 18.15 -8.12
CA ALA A 77 -11.77 17.31 -7.30
C ALA A 77 -11.81 17.65 -5.81
N VAL A 78 -11.91 16.62 -4.98
CA VAL A 78 -11.93 16.71 -3.51
C VAL A 78 -10.81 15.83 -2.93
N LYS A 79 -10.06 16.40 -1.99
CA LYS A 79 -8.99 15.70 -1.29
C LYS A 79 -9.41 15.36 0.12
N TYR A 80 -9.26 14.10 0.51
CA TYR A 80 -9.49 13.57 1.84
C TYR A 80 -8.17 13.22 2.52
N SER A 81 -8.10 13.53 3.82
CA SER A 81 -7.10 12.98 4.73
C SER A 81 -7.73 11.79 5.44
N ILE A 82 -7.14 10.60 5.30
CA ILE A 82 -7.61 9.34 5.88
C ILE A 82 -6.60 8.88 6.92
N ALA A 83 -7.04 8.77 8.17
CA ALA A 83 -6.28 8.12 9.23
C ALA A 83 -6.83 6.69 9.43
N LEU A 84 -5.96 5.70 9.31
CA LEU A 84 -6.28 4.30 9.60
C LEU A 84 -6.32 4.06 11.12
N SER A 85 -7.12 3.11 11.59
CA SER A 85 -7.04 2.58 12.95
C SER A 85 -5.86 1.59 13.09
N LEU A 86 -5.38 1.05 11.96
CA LEU A 86 -4.22 0.17 11.83
C LEU A 86 -2.89 0.94 11.77
N ASN A 87 -1.79 0.27 12.12
CA ASN A 87 -0.44 0.83 11.92
C ASN A 87 -0.21 0.99 10.40
N PRO A 88 0.08 2.20 9.89
CA PRO A 88 0.16 2.48 8.46
C PRO A 88 1.33 1.78 7.73
N TYR A 89 2.23 1.15 8.47
CA TYR A 89 3.36 0.36 7.97
C TYR A 89 3.14 -1.15 8.13
N SER A 90 2.02 -1.58 8.71
CA SER A 90 1.72 -2.99 8.93
C SER A 90 1.23 -3.68 7.65
N THR A 91 1.51 -4.98 7.50
CA THR A 91 1.02 -5.75 6.34
C THR A 91 -0.50 -5.76 6.28
N GLU A 92 -1.17 -5.76 7.42
CA GLU A 92 -2.62 -5.67 7.54
C GLU A 92 -3.16 -4.34 6.97
N ALA A 93 -2.50 -3.21 7.25
CA ALA A 93 -2.89 -1.93 6.69
C ALA A 93 -2.64 -1.87 5.18
N LEU A 94 -1.56 -2.48 4.70
CA LEU A 94 -1.26 -2.57 3.27
C LEU A 94 -2.32 -3.41 2.55
N ASP A 95 -2.71 -4.56 3.11
CA ASP A 95 -3.77 -5.42 2.57
C ASP A 95 -5.11 -4.67 2.52
N PHE A 96 -5.50 -4.02 3.62
CA PHE A 96 -6.72 -3.23 3.68
C PHE A 96 -6.75 -2.11 2.63
N VAL A 97 -5.65 -1.36 2.47
CA VAL A 97 -5.59 -0.26 1.50
C VAL A 97 -5.58 -0.78 0.05
N GLU A 98 -5.01 -1.95 -0.20
CA GLU A 98 -5.09 -2.62 -1.49
C GLU A 98 -6.53 -3.01 -1.83
N ASP A 99 -7.27 -3.59 -0.88
CA ASP A 99 -8.68 -3.95 -1.03
C ASP A 99 -9.56 -2.70 -1.20
N LEU A 100 -9.39 -1.69 -0.35
CA LEU A 100 -10.11 -0.41 -0.45
C LEU A 100 -9.91 0.27 -1.82
N ARG A 101 -8.71 0.15 -2.40
CA ARG A 101 -8.42 0.66 -3.75
C ARG A 101 -9.15 -0.14 -4.83
N ASN A 102 -9.26 -1.46 -4.67
CA ASN A 102 -9.98 -2.30 -5.62
C ASN A 102 -11.50 -2.07 -5.56
N GLU A 103 -12.02 -1.73 -4.38
CA GLU A 103 -13.45 -1.46 -4.12
C GLU A 103 -13.81 0.02 -4.25
N SER A 104 -12.86 0.90 -4.60
CA SER A 104 -13.07 2.34 -4.55
C SER A 104 -14.19 2.82 -5.48
N GLY A 105 -14.42 2.12 -6.60
CA GLY A 105 -15.53 2.42 -7.51
C GLY A 105 -16.89 2.24 -6.83
N ASP A 106 -17.07 1.14 -6.10
CA ASP A 106 -18.31 0.84 -5.38
C ASP A 106 -18.56 1.85 -4.25
N VAL A 107 -17.49 2.26 -3.56
CA VAL A 107 -17.55 3.29 -2.51
C VAL A 107 -17.93 4.66 -3.07
N LEU A 108 -17.40 5.05 -4.23
CA LEU A 108 -17.79 6.29 -4.90
C LEU A 108 -19.25 6.25 -5.38
N GLU A 109 -19.68 5.13 -5.97
CA GLU A 109 -21.07 4.95 -6.42
C GLU A 109 -22.05 5.01 -5.24
N ALA A 110 -21.71 4.40 -4.09
CA ALA A 110 -22.49 4.51 -2.86
C ALA A 110 -22.63 5.97 -2.41
N ALA A 111 -21.58 6.79 -2.55
CA ALA A 111 -21.62 8.22 -2.27
C ALA A 111 -22.37 9.05 -3.34
N GLY A 112 -22.76 8.46 -4.47
CA GLY A 112 -23.38 9.14 -5.59
C GLY A 112 -22.39 9.98 -6.42
N ILE A 113 -21.11 9.59 -6.42
CA ILE A 113 -20.05 10.26 -7.16
C ILE A 113 -19.67 9.36 -8.35
N ASP A 114 -19.77 9.91 -9.56
CA ASP A 114 -19.25 9.27 -10.78
C ASP A 114 -17.86 9.84 -11.07
N GLY A 115 -16.81 9.06 -10.82
CA GLY A 115 -15.44 9.56 -10.89
C GLY A 115 -14.37 8.53 -10.55
N GLU A 116 -13.14 9.00 -10.41
CA GLU A 116 -11.96 8.20 -10.12
C GLU A 116 -11.39 8.51 -8.73
N ALA A 117 -10.90 7.47 -8.06
CA ALA A 117 -10.23 7.56 -6.76
C ALA A 117 -8.73 7.33 -6.92
N HIS A 118 -7.93 8.23 -6.37
CA HIS A 118 -6.49 8.14 -6.34
C HIS A 118 -5.97 8.17 -4.91
N PHE A 119 -5.18 7.17 -4.53
CA PHE A 119 -4.63 7.02 -3.20
C PHE A 119 -3.17 7.46 -3.15
N GLY A 120 -2.81 8.22 -2.13
CA GLY A 120 -1.45 8.70 -1.90
C GLY A 120 -1.09 8.70 -0.41
N GLY A 121 0.16 9.04 -0.10
CA GLY A 121 0.69 8.96 1.26
C GLY A 121 1.51 7.69 1.47
N ILE A 122 1.82 7.39 2.74
CA ILE A 122 2.79 6.36 3.09
C ILE A 122 2.27 4.96 2.79
N THR A 123 1.08 4.59 3.30
CA THR A 123 0.54 3.24 3.11
C THR A 123 0.29 2.89 1.64
N PRO A 124 -0.38 3.74 0.81
CA PRO A 124 -0.55 3.46 -0.61
C PRO A 124 0.77 3.32 -1.37
N LYS A 125 1.80 4.11 -1.02
CA LYS A 125 3.15 3.98 -1.57
C LYS A 125 3.77 2.62 -1.25
N LEU A 126 3.61 2.14 -0.02
CA LEU A 126 4.13 0.83 0.41
C LEU A 126 3.40 -0.32 -0.28
N VAL A 127 2.09 -0.18 -0.54
CA VAL A 127 1.33 -1.14 -1.37
C VAL A 127 1.95 -1.24 -2.76
N ASP A 128 2.25 -0.10 -3.40
CA ASP A 128 2.86 -0.07 -4.73
C ASP A 128 4.28 -0.69 -4.74
N GLU A 129 5.11 -0.35 -3.74
CA GLU A 129 6.43 -0.93 -3.56
C GLU A 129 6.36 -2.45 -3.35
N ARG A 130 5.42 -2.93 -2.55
CA ARG A 130 5.18 -4.37 -2.32
C ARG A 130 4.81 -5.09 -3.61
N ALA A 131 3.91 -4.51 -4.41
CA ALA A 131 3.50 -5.09 -5.68
C ALA A 131 4.68 -5.22 -6.67
N VAL A 132 5.49 -4.17 -6.80
CA VAL A 132 6.69 -4.17 -7.66
C VAL A 132 7.72 -5.18 -7.16
N ASN A 133 8.02 -5.17 -5.86
CA ASN A 133 8.99 -6.10 -5.26
C ASN A 133 8.59 -7.56 -5.48
N ASN A 134 7.31 -7.90 -5.29
CA ASN A 134 6.81 -9.25 -5.54
C ASN A 134 6.99 -9.67 -7.00
N SER A 135 6.64 -8.79 -7.95
CA SER A 135 6.81 -9.06 -9.38
C SER A 135 8.28 -9.25 -9.76
N ASP A 136 9.17 -8.43 -9.20
CA ASP A 136 10.59 -8.43 -9.53
C ASP A 136 11.33 -9.64 -8.98
N ILE A 137 10.95 -10.14 -7.79
CA ILE A 137 11.51 -11.37 -7.24
C ILE A 137 11.35 -12.53 -8.24
N TYR A 138 10.16 -12.69 -8.85
CA TYR A 138 9.96 -13.75 -9.84
C TYR A 138 10.80 -13.57 -11.10
N LYS A 139 10.93 -12.33 -11.59
CA LYS A 139 11.76 -12.02 -12.77
C LYS A 139 13.23 -12.30 -12.49
N ILE A 140 13.74 -11.85 -11.33
CA ILE A 140 15.14 -12.04 -10.92
C ILE A 140 15.45 -13.52 -10.79
N VAL A 141 14.64 -14.28 -10.04
CA VAL A 141 14.84 -15.72 -9.87
C VAL A 141 14.85 -16.45 -11.21
N ALA A 142 13.95 -16.12 -12.13
CA ALA A 142 13.91 -16.73 -13.46
C ALA A 142 15.15 -16.39 -14.31
N LEU A 143 15.56 -15.13 -14.34
CA LEU A 143 16.72 -14.66 -15.11
C LEU A 143 18.03 -15.21 -14.55
N GLU A 144 18.19 -15.23 -13.22
CA GLU A 144 19.36 -15.79 -12.55
C GLU A 144 19.45 -17.30 -12.76
N THR A 145 18.34 -18.02 -12.63
CA THR A 145 18.24 -19.46 -12.92
C THR A 145 18.70 -19.75 -14.35
N LEU A 146 18.25 -18.96 -15.33
CA LEU A 146 18.65 -19.10 -16.73
C LEU A 146 20.14 -18.79 -16.92
N LEU A 147 20.65 -17.73 -16.29
CA LEU A 147 22.06 -17.33 -16.37
C LEU A 147 22.97 -18.43 -15.82
N ILE A 148 22.67 -18.95 -14.62
CA ILE A 148 23.43 -20.04 -13.99
C ILE A 148 23.38 -21.28 -14.87
N LEU A 149 22.20 -21.64 -15.40
CA LEU A 149 22.06 -22.78 -16.29
C LEU A 149 22.96 -22.65 -17.54
N VAL A 150 23.00 -21.47 -18.18
CA VAL A 150 23.88 -21.19 -19.34
C VAL A 150 25.35 -21.31 -18.95
N LEU A 151 25.76 -20.76 -17.82
CA LEU A 151 27.13 -20.89 -17.31
C LEU A 151 27.50 -22.37 -17.07
N LEU A 152 26.60 -23.15 -16.49
CA LEU A 152 26.80 -24.58 -16.25
C LEU A 152 26.90 -25.37 -17.55
N PHE A 153 26.12 -25.05 -18.59
CA PHE A 153 26.27 -25.65 -19.92
C PHE A 153 27.67 -25.41 -20.50
N VAL A 154 28.18 -24.17 -20.38
CA VAL A 154 29.53 -23.80 -20.88
C VAL A 154 30.62 -24.52 -20.09
N LEU A 155 30.51 -24.55 -18.76
CA LEU A 155 31.54 -25.14 -17.89
C LEU A 155 31.58 -26.67 -17.97
N THR A 156 30.42 -27.32 -17.92
CA THR A 156 30.37 -28.79 -17.91
C THR A 156 30.53 -29.41 -19.29
N ARG A 157 30.36 -28.61 -20.37
CA ARG A 157 30.28 -29.09 -21.76
C ARG A 157 29.34 -30.28 -21.95
N SER A 158 28.34 -30.41 -21.07
CA SER A 158 27.42 -31.53 -21.02
C SER A 158 26.02 -30.98 -20.91
N TRP A 159 25.08 -31.63 -21.58
CA TRP A 159 23.68 -31.21 -21.55
C TRP A 159 22.90 -31.76 -20.35
N LYS A 160 23.31 -32.90 -19.76
CA LYS A 160 22.58 -33.55 -18.66
C LYS A 160 23.00 -33.02 -17.28
N MET A 161 24.30 -32.86 -17.07
CA MET A 161 24.86 -32.41 -15.77
C MET A 161 24.30 -31.06 -15.26
N PRO A 162 24.13 -30.01 -16.09
CA PRO A 162 23.56 -28.74 -15.63
C PRO A 162 22.15 -28.88 -15.04
N PHE A 163 21.28 -29.68 -15.67
CA PHE A 163 19.93 -29.89 -15.16
C PHE A 163 19.90 -30.62 -13.82
N TYR A 164 20.77 -31.62 -13.62
CA TYR A 164 20.88 -32.29 -12.32
C TYR A 164 21.30 -31.32 -11.22
N MET A 165 22.27 -30.44 -11.49
CA MET A 165 22.73 -29.45 -10.51
C MET A 165 21.68 -28.38 -10.24
N MET A 166 20.97 -27.91 -11.27
CA MET A 166 19.87 -26.95 -11.08
C MET A 166 18.73 -27.56 -10.27
N ALA A 167 18.39 -28.82 -10.52
CA ALA A 167 17.38 -29.52 -9.74
C ALA A 167 17.76 -29.62 -8.25
N THR A 168 19.03 -29.82 -7.91
CA THR A 168 19.49 -29.86 -6.51
C THR A 168 19.58 -28.49 -5.81
N ILE A 169 19.60 -27.40 -6.57
CA ILE A 169 19.66 -26.03 -6.01
C ILE A 169 18.25 -25.49 -5.76
N LEU A 170 17.31 -25.80 -6.67
CA LEU A 170 15.95 -25.29 -6.64
C LEU A 170 14.99 -26.12 -5.77
N PHE A 171 15.32 -27.39 -5.50
CA PHE A 171 14.50 -28.34 -4.75
C PHE A 171 15.32 -29.02 -3.65
#